data_AF-A0A7I4DY66-F1
#
_entry.id   AF-A0A7I4DY66-F1
#
_cell.length_a   1.000
_cell.length_b   1.000
_cell.length_c   1.000
_cell.angle_alpha   90.00
_cell.angle_beta   90.00
_cell.angle_gamma   90.00
#
_symmetry.space_group_name_H-M   'P 1'
#
loop_
_entity.id
_entity.type
_entity.pdbx_description
1 polymer ?
#
loop_
_entity_poly.entity_id
_entity_poly.type
_entity_poly.pdbx_seq_one_letter_code
_entity_poly.pdbx_strand_id
1 'polypeptide(L)'
;MVSLDAMDISGEQHLNVRHNIFKKRLDVHGKVVNAPKPDAINAPKVQKPLQKHGGRLEHNETYCGSCFGAESSDDECCNNCEEVREAYRKKGWALTNADLIDQCHREGFIERVKEEAGEGCNIYGKLEVNKVAGNFHFAPGKSFQQSAMHLLDLMGFITDSFNVSHTINELSFGAHFPGAVNPLDKVTNIQKDLNGMYQYFIKVVPTVYTDIKGRKISTNQFSVTEHYTAGDHGPRFVPGVFFFYDLSPIKVKFSEERPSFLHFLTNVCAIVGGVYSIAGIIDSFVYHGHRAIKKKMELGKLS
;
A
#
# COMPACT_ATOMS: atom_id res chain seq x y z
N MET A 1 -15.54 -2.53 -1.32
CA MET A 1 -15.42 -1.46 -0.28
C MET A 1 -14.21 -1.68 0.66
N VAL A 2 -13.13 -0.88 0.55
CA VAL A 2 -11.91 -0.96 1.43
C VAL A 2 -11.67 0.39 2.10
N SER A 3 -11.41 0.43 3.42
CA SER A 3 -10.98 1.63 4.16
C SER A 3 -9.45 1.74 4.21
N LEU A 4 -8.95 2.97 4.35
CA LEU A 4 -7.56 3.25 4.72
C LEU A 4 -7.61 4.04 6.01
N ASP A 5 -7.02 3.48 7.05
CA ASP A 5 -7.01 4.06 8.40
C ASP A 5 -5.58 4.23 8.86
N ALA A 6 -5.29 5.31 9.56
CA ALA A 6 -4.00 5.55 10.18
C ALA A 6 -4.16 5.95 11.64
N MET A 7 -3.24 5.49 12.47
CA MET A 7 -3.18 5.81 13.89
C MET A 7 -1.73 5.89 14.34
N ASP A 8 -1.40 6.88 15.15
CA ASP A 8 -0.07 7.01 15.74
C ASP A 8 -0.06 6.80 17.26
N ILE A 9 1.14 6.73 17.85
CA ILE A 9 1.31 6.55 19.30
C ILE A 9 0.82 7.74 20.14
N SER A 10 0.60 8.90 19.53
CA SER A 10 0.03 10.06 20.23
C SER A 10 -1.49 9.93 20.39
N GLY A 11 -2.09 8.94 19.75
CA GLY A 11 -3.54 8.73 19.72
C GLY A 11 -4.23 9.51 18.61
N GLU A 12 -3.48 10.20 17.73
CA GLU A 12 -4.06 10.84 16.55
C GLU A 12 -4.51 9.76 15.57
N GLN A 13 -5.75 9.89 15.08
CA GLN A 13 -6.40 8.92 14.21
C GLN A 13 -6.92 9.62 12.97
N HIS A 14 -6.58 9.07 11.81
CA HIS A 14 -7.08 9.51 10.51
C HIS A 14 -7.90 8.34 9.95
N LEU A 15 -9.22 8.42 10.11
CA LEU A 15 -10.14 7.37 9.70
C LEU A 15 -10.64 7.60 8.26
N ASN A 16 -10.64 6.53 7.46
CA ASN A 16 -11.08 6.51 6.08
C ASN A 16 -10.48 7.66 5.26
N VAL A 17 -9.16 7.77 5.25
CA VAL A 17 -8.44 8.90 4.64
C VAL A 17 -8.81 9.04 3.16
N ARG A 18 -9.40 10.19 2.80
CA ARG A 18 -9.78 10.54 1.42
C ARG A 18 -8.95 11.68 0.83
N HIS A 19 -8.32 12.49 1.67
CA HIS A 19 -7.48 13.57 1.19
C HIS A 19 -6.20 12.99 0.60
N ASN A 20 -5.87 13.36 -0.65
CA ASN A 20 -4.68 12.91 -1.38
C ASN A 20 -4.56 11.39 -1.59
N ILE A 21 -5.62 10.62 -1.34
CA ILE A 21 -5.70 9.18 -1.59
C ILE A 21 -6.85 8.90 -2.55
N PHE A 22 -6.55 8.18 -3.63
CA PHE A 22 -7.49 7.85 -4.69
C PHE A 22 -7.69 6.34 -4.75
N LYS A 23 -8.94 5.92 -4.97
CA LYS A 23 -9.33 4.52 -5.08
C LYS A 23 -9.95 4.29 -6.46
N LYS A 24 -9.42 3.32 -7.21
CA LYS A 24 -9.96 2.87 -8.49
C LYS A 24 -10.38 1.42 -8.37
N ARG A 25 -11.62 1.12 -8.80
CA ARG A 25 -12.13 -0.26 -8.85
C ARG A 25 -11.37 -1.04 -9.92
N LEU A 26 -11.07 -2.30 -9.61
CA LEU A 26 -10.48 -3.25 -10.54
C LEU A 26 -11.44 -4.41 -10.72
N ASP A 27 -11.56 -4.91 -11.95
CA ASP A 27 -12.28 -6.15 -12.21
C ASP A 27 -11.49 -7.37 -11.68
N VAL A 28 -12.09 -8.55 -11.83
CA VAL A 28 -11.47 -9.85 -11.47
C VAL A 28 -10.15 -10.13 -12.17
N HIS A 29 -9.84 -9.41 -13.26
CA HIS A 29 -8.61 -9.53 -14.04
C HIS A 29 -7.60 -8.42 -13.73
N GLY A 30 -7.89 -7.54 -12.77
CA GLY A 30 -7.03 -6.43 -12.37
C GLY A 30 -7.07 -5.22 -13.32
N LYS A 31 -8.06 -5.16 -14.23
CA LYS A 31 -8.24 -4.02 -15.13
C LYS A 31 -9.15 -2.97 -14.48
N VAL A 32 -8.84 -1.70 -14.71
CA VAL A 32 -9.61 -0.58 -14.15
C VAL A 32 -11.04 -0.59 -14.71
N VAL A 33 -12.00 -0.60 -13.80
CA VAL A 33 -13.42 -0.43 -14.11
C VAL A 33 -13.71 1.08 -14.17
N ASN A 34 -13.86 1.61 -15.39
CA ASN A 34 -14.19 3.02 -15.63
C ASN A 34 -15.70 3.32 -15.51
N ALA A 35 -16.51 2.35 -15.09
CA ALA A 35 -17.93 2.59 -14.89
C ALA A 35 -18.08 3.68 -13.81
N PRO A 36 -18.88 4.74 -14.08
CA PRO A 36 -19.38 5.58 -13.01
C PRO A 36 -19.92 4.69 -11.91
N LYS A 37 -19.87 5.14 -10.64
CA LYS A 37 -20.85 4.61 -9.69
C LYS A 37 -22.18 4.66 -10.45
N PRO A 38 -22.97 3.58 -10.52
CA PRO A 38 -24.36 3.76 -10.74
C PRO A 38 -24.82 4.59 -9.54
N ASP A 39 -24.75 5.92 -9.67
CA ASP A 39 -25.80 6.75 -9.12
C ASP A 39 -27.09 6.04 -9.51
N ALA A 40 -28.01 6.00 -8.58
CA ALA A 40 -29.31 5.34 -8.58
C ALA A 40 -30.19 5.63 -9.84
N ILE A 41 -29.68 5.40 -11.04
CA ILE A 41 -30.29 5.67 -12.34
C ILE A 41 -31.31 4.57 -12.65
N ASN A 42 -31.10 3.37 -12.10
CA ASN A 42 -32.05 2.25 -12.14
C ASN A 42 -32.56 1.84 -10.75
N ALA A 43 -32.40 2.69 -9.72
CA ALA A 43 -33.10 2.45 -8.47
C ALA A 43 -34.60 2.68 -8.71
N PRO A 44 -35.50 1.76 -8.32
CA PRO A 44 -36.93 2.00 -8.43
C PRO A 44 -37.26 3.27 -7.62
N LYS A 45 -37.64 4.35 -8.32
CA LYS A 45 -38.12 5.59 -7.68
C LYS A 45 -39.46 5.27 -7.03
N VAL A 46 -39.44 4.89 -5.76
CA VAL A 46 -40.65 4.65 -4.98
C VAL A 46 -41.38 5.99 -4.81
N GLN A 47 -42.52 6.15 -5.49
CA GLN A 47 -43.27 7.42 -5.50
C GLN A 47 -43.81 7.80 -4.10
N LYS A 48 -43.97 6.83 -3.20
CA LYS A 48 -44.42 7.04 -1.81
C LYS A 48 -43.63 6.11 -0.86
N PRO A 49 -42.43 6.50 -0.40
CA PRO A 49 -41.61 5.67 0.50
C PRO A 49 -42.30 5.47 1.87
N LEU A 50 -41.92 4.40 2.56
CA LEU A 50 -42.41 4.08 3.90
C LEU A 50 -41.79 5.03 4.93
N GLN A 51 -42.62 5.56 5.82
CA GLN A 51 -42.19 6.49 6.87
C GLN A 51 -42.07 5.80 8.24
N LYS A 52 -41.41 6.47 9.17
CA LYS A 52 -41.19 5.99 10.55
C LYS A 52 -42.49 5.59 11.27
N HIS A 53 -43.60 6.28 11.01
CA HIS A 53 -44.91 5.98 11.60
C HIS A 53 -45.68 4.83 10.91
N GLY A 54 -45.10 4.19 9.90
CA GLY A 54 -45.71 3.07 9.17
C GLY A 54 -46.62 3.47 8.01
N GLY A 55 -46.91 4.76 7.84
CA GLY A 55 -47.62 5.30 6.67
C GLY A 55 -46.71 5.53 5.47
N ARG A 56 -47.32 5.79 4.30
CA ARG A 56 -46.60 6.18 3.09
C ARG A 56 -46.57 7.70 2.94
N LEU A 57 -45.51 8.23 2.32
CA LEU A 57 -45.35 9.68 2.10
C LEU A 57 -46.55 10.30 1.38
N GLU A 58 -47.12 11.34 1.99
CA GLU A 58 -48.17 12.17 1.39
C GLU A 58 -47.61 13.46 0.77
N HIS A 59 -48.40 14.15 -0.06
CA HIS A 59 -47.94 15.32 -0.85
C HIS A 59 -47.47 16.53 -0.01
N ASN A 60 -47.83 16.60 1.28
CA ASN A 60 -47.50 17.72 2.18
C ASN A 60 -46.62 17.28 3.36
N GLU A 61 -46.00 16.11 3.29
CA GLU A 61 -45.20 15.56 4.39
C GLU A 61 -43.73 15.50 4.02
N THR A 62 -42.86 15.83 4.98
CA THR A 62 -41.41 15.68 4.83
C THR A 62 -41.03 14.24 5.10
N TYR A 63 -40.29 13.62 4.18
CA TYR A 63 -39.86 12.24 4.35
C TYR A 63 -38.98 12.08 5.60
N CYS A 64 -39.43 11.19 6.50
CA CYS A 64 -38.68 10.72 7.66
C CYS A 64 -38.69 9.18 7.68
N GLY A 65 -37.58 8.57 7.28
CA GLY A 65 -37.41 7.11 7.33
C GLY A 65 -37.10 6.60 8.74
N SER A 66 -37.47 5.36 9.04
CA SER A 66 -37.10 4.70 10.30
C SER A 66 -35.64 4.28 10.29
N CYS A 67 -34.98 4.36 11.45
CA CYS A 67 -33.70 3.72 11.72
C CYS A 67 -33.87 2.31 12.33
N PHE A 68 -35.05 1.70 12.20
CA PHE A 68 -35.36 0.32 12.62
C PHE A 68 -35.01 0.02 14.09
N GLY A 69 -35.29 0.97 14.98
CA GLY A 69 -35.02 0.85 16.42
C GLY A 69 -33.63 1.35 16.84
N ALA A 70 -32.78 1.75 15.88
CA ALA A 70 -31.46 2.32 16.16
C ALA A 70 -31.49 3.84 16.43
N GLU A 71 -32.68 4.46 16.46
CA GLU A 71 -32.85 5.88 16.78
C GLU A 71 -32.29 6.21 18.19
N SER A 72 -31.66 7.38 18.29
CA SER A 72 -31.14 7.96 19.54
C SER A 72 -32.17 8.86 20.20
N SER A 73 -33.08 9.44 19.40
CA SER A 73 -34.20 10.27 19.84
C SER A 73 -35.44 10.01 18.99
N ASP A 74 -36.62 10.39 19.50
CA ASP A 74 -37.89 10.21 18.81
C ASP A 74 -37.96 11.03 17.50
N ASP A 75 -37.16 12.09 17.38
CA ASP A 75 -37.07 12.93 16.18
C ASP A 75 -35.98 12.49 15.17
N GLU A 76 -35.14 11.50 15.51
CA GLU A 76 -34.11 11.01 14.57
C GLU A 76 -34.77 10.24 13.41
N CYS A 77 -34.40 10.60 12.18
CA CYS A 77 -34.85 9.98 10.94
C CYS A 77 -33.64 9.44 10.18
N CYS A 78 -33.77 8.26 9.59
CA CYS A 78 -32.77 7.70 8.68
C CYS A 78 -33.32 7.68 7.27
N ASN A 79 -32.88 8.62 6.45
CA ASN A 79 -33.43 8.89 5.14
C ASN A 79 -32.70 8.21 4.00
N ASN A 80 -31.56 7.55 4.24
CA ASN A 80 -30.86 6.73 3.25
C ASN A 80 -30.21 5.51 3.91
N CYS A 81 -29.74 4.56 3.09
CA CYS A 81 -29.13 3.33 3.61
C CYS A 81 -27.89 3.62 4.47
N GLU A 82 -27.13 4.67 4.14
CA GLU A 82 -25.96 5.06 4.92
C GLU A 82 -26.31 5.59 6.31
N GLU A 83 -27.38 6.38 6.45
CA GLU A 83 -27.86 6.88 7.73
C GLU A 83 -28.37 5.74 8.63
N VAL A 84 -29.09 4.75 8.07
CA VAL A 84 -29.51 3.56 8.83
C VAL A 84 -28.28 2.79 9.34
N ARG A 85 -27.29 2.58 8.49
CA ARG A 85 -26.02 1.91 8.84
C ARG A 85 -25.26 2.67 9.91
N GLU A 86 -25.23 4.00 9.82
CA GLU A 86 -24.59 4.84 10.82
C GLU A 86 -25.30 4.77 12.17
N ALA A 87 -26.64 4.76 12.19
CA ALA A 87 -27.42 4.59 13.42
C ALA A 87 -27.17 3.22 14.08
N TYR A 88 -27.20 2.13 13.30
CA TYR A 88 -26.87 0.78 13.77
C TYR A 88 -25.45 0.73 14.35
N ARG A 89 -24.49 1.31 13.64
CA ARG A 89 -23.09 1.40 14.07
C ARG A 89 -22.93 2.16 15.39
N LYS A 90 -23.66 3.26 15.60
CA LYS A 90 -23.66 4.01 16.88
C LYS A 90 -24.17 3.16 18.06
N LYS A 91 -25.13 2.26 17.81
CA LYS A 91 -25.67 1.32 18.81
C LYS A 91 -24.84 0.05 18.98
N GLY A 92 -23.81 -0.15 18.14
CA GLY A 92 -23.04 -1.40 18.10
C GLY A 92 -23.84 -2.58 17.53
N TRP A 93 -24.82 -2.32 16.67
CA TRP A 93 -25.63 -3.34 16.01
C TRP A 93 -25.07 -3.65 14.63
N ALA A 94 -25.15 -4.92 14.23
CA ALA A 94 -24.83 -5.34 12.87
C ALA A 94 -26.02 -5.25 11.93
N LEU A 95 -25.74 -4.89 10.69
CA LEU A 95 -26.72 -4.95 9.61
C LEU A 95 -26.83 -6.39 9.05
N THR A 96 -27.61 -7.25 9.68
CA THR A 96 -27.74 -8.67 9.26
C THR A 96 -28.76 -8.92 8.16
N ASN A 97 -29.77 -8.05 8.01
CA ASN A 97 -30.88 -8.22 7.06
C ASN A 97 -31.16 -6.92 6.29
N ALA A 98 -30.21 -6.41 5.49
CA ALA A 98 -30.46 -5.16 4.75
C ALA A 98 -31.52 -5.29 3.66
N ASP A 99 -31.89 -6.49 3.23
CA ASP A 99 -33.04 -6.73 2.36
C ASP A 99 -34.36 -6.26 3.00
N LEU A 100 -34.45 -6.29 4.34
CA LEU A 100 -35.63 -5.83 5.09
C LEU A 100 -35.63 -4.32 5.33
N ILE A 101 -34.56 -3.62 4.98
CA ILE A 101 -34.38 -2.19 5.19
C ILE A 101 -34.76 -1.49 3.89
N ASP A 102 -35.93 -0.84 3.88
CA ASP A 102 -36.50 -0.16 2.70
C ASP A 102 -35.47 0.77 2.03
N GLN A 103 -34.72 1.54 2.83
CA GLN A 103 -33.70 2.46 2.36
C GLN A 103 -32.56 1.74 1.64
N CYS A 104 -32.13 0.58 2.11
CA CYS A 104 -31.06 -0.20 1.48
C CYS A 104 -31.53 -0.97 0.25
N HIS A 105 -32.73 -1.56 0.31
CA HIS A 105 -33.34 -2.25 -0.81
C HIS A 105 -33.64 -1.31 -1.98
N ARG A 106 -34.32 -0.17 -1.72
CA ARG A 106 -34.67 0.79 -2.78
C ARG A 106 -33.44 1.42 -3.43
N GLU A 107 -32.37 1.61 -2.64
CA GLU A 107 -31.12 2.16 -3.16
C GLU A 107 -30.33 1.10 -3.92
N GLY A 108 -30.71 -0.17 -3.91
CA GLY A 108 -29.98 -1.25 -4.56
C GLY A 108 -28.63 -1.55 -3.90
N PHE A 109 -28.55 -1.40 -2.57
CA PHE A 109 -27.30 -1.61 -1.83
C PHE A 109 -26.81 -3.06 -1.94
N ILE A 110 -27.72 -4.01 -1.90
CA ILE A 110 -27.42 -5.45 -1.93
C ILE A 110 -26.92 -5.87 -3.31
N GLU A 111 -27.59 -5.42 -4.36
CA GLU A 111 -27.21 -5.65 -5.75
C GLU A 111 -25.82 -5.09 -6.00
N ARG A 112 -25.53 -3.87 -5.55
CA ARG A 112 -24.18 -3.29 -5.66
C ARG A 112 -23.12 -4.10 -4.94
N VAL A 113 -23.40 -4.58 -3.72
CA VAL A 113 -22.44 -5.41 -2.97
C VAL A 113 -22.17 -6.73 -3.69
N LYS A 114 -23.20 -7.33 -4.30
CA LYS A 114 -23.08 -8.54 -5.12
C LYS A 114 -22.32 -8.28 -6.44
N GLU A 115 -22.53 -7.14 -7.08
CA GLU A 115 -21.80 -6.72 -8.28
C GLU A 115 -20.33 -6.40 -7.99
N GLU A 116 -20.03 -5.84 -6.81
CA GLU A 116 -18.66 -5.61 -6.34
C GLU A 116 -17.96 -6.91 -5.87
N ALA A 117 -18.65 -8.05 -5.84
CA ALA A 117 -18.05 -9.31 -5.40
C ALA A 117 -16.97 -9.78 -6.40
N GLY A 118 -15.79 -10.10 -5.87
CA GLY A 118 -14.63 -10.50 -6.68
C GLY A 118 -13.85 -9.34 -7.30
N GLU A 119 -14.28 -8.10 -7.11
CA GLU A 119 -13.53 -6.93 -7.55
C GLU A 119 -12.31 -6.64 -6.67
N GLY A 120 -11.29 -6.04 -7.27
CA GLY A 120 -10.13 -5.48 -6.59
C GLY A 120 -10.21 -3.97 -6.43
N CYS A 121 -9.21 -3.39 -5.77
CA CYS A 121 -9.08 -1.95 -5.61
C CYS A 121 -7.62 -1.52 -5.79
N ASN A 122 -7.38 -0.58 -6.70
CA ASN A 122 -6.09 0.11 -6.81
C ASN A 122 -6.15 1.38 -5.97
N ILE A 123 -5.32 1.45 -4.93
CA ILE A 123 -5.22 2.59 -4.02
C ILE A 123 -3.87 3.27 -4.25
N TYR A 124 -3.88 4.56 -4.53
CA TYR A 124 -2.67 5.34 -4.76
C TYR A 124 -2.83 6.76 -4.23
N GLY A 125 -1.72 7.37 -3.79
CA GLY A 125 -1.75 8.72 -3.26
C GLY A 125 -0.63 9.00 -2.27
N LYS A 126 -0.81 10.04 -1.45
CA LYS A 126 0.14 10.44 -0.39
C LYS A 126 -0.61 10.55 0.92
N LEU A 127 -0.07 9.91 1.96
CA LEU A 127 -0.56 10.01 3.33
C LEU A 127 0.40 10.90 4.12
N GLU A 128 -0.11 11.99 4.68
CA GLU A 128 0.64 12.82 5.62
C GLU A 128 0.51 12.24 7.01
N VAL A 129 1.63 11.95 7.66
CA VAL A 129 1.69 11.36 8.99
C VAL A 129 2.65 12.13 9.87
N ASN A 130 2.42 12.08 11.18
CA ASN A 130 3.35 12.60 12.16
C ASN A 130 4.68 11.82 12.13
N LYS A 131 5.76 12.51 12.49
CA LYS A 131 7.10 11.90 12.62
C LYS A 131 7.27 11.21 13.97
N VAL A 132 6.36 10.29 14.26
CA VAL A 132 6.38 9.41 15.43
C VAL A 132 6.04 7.98 14.98
N ALA A 133 6.18 6.99 15.86
CA ALA A 133 5.73 5.64 15.53
C ALA A 133 4.22 5.61 15.29
N GLY A 134 3.79 4.80 14.34
CA GLY A 134 2.38 4.67 14.00
C GLY A 134 2.09 3.50 13.09
N ASN A 135 0.86 3.43 12.61
CA ASN A 135 0.44 2.44 11.65
C ASN A 135 -0.56 3.04 10.67
N PHE A 136 -0.59 2.46 9.47
CA PHE A 136 -1.72 2.59 8.58
C PHE A 136 -2.12 1.22 8.06
N HIS A 137 -3.40 1.00 7.80
CA HIS A 137 -3.90 -0.30 7.39
C HIS A 137 -5.07 -0.21 6.43
N PHE A 138 -5.20 -1.26 5.64
CA PHE A 138 -6.30 -1.49 4.72
C PHE A 138 -7.15 -2.63 5.26
N ALA A 139 -8.40 -2.31 5.58
CA ALA A 139 -9.37 -3.25 6.12
C ALA A 139 -10.70 -3.10 5.38
N PRO A 140 -11.56 -4.12 5.40
CA PRO A 140 -12.88 -3.98 4.80
C PRO A 140 -13.81 -3.16 5.69
N GLY A 141 -14.78 -2.48 5.07
CA GLY A 141 -15.82 -1.71 5.77
C GLY A 141 -15.50 -0.22 5.96
N LYS A 142 -16.26 0.44 6.85
CA LYS A 142 -16.03 1.82 7.31
C LYS A 142 -15.53 1.78 8.75
N SER A 143 -14.52 2.60 9.03
CA SER A 143 -13.73 2.61 10.25
C SER A 143 -14.50 3.22 11.43
N PHE A 144 -14.65 2.49 12.54
CA PHE A 144 -15.09 3.08 13.82
C PHE A 144 -14.63 2.30 15.06
N GLN A 145 -14.54 3.04 16.15
CA GLN A 145 -13.64 2.88 17.30
C GLN A 145 -14.03 1.80 18.34
N GLN A 146 -14.63 0.67 17.95
CA GLN A 146 -14.90 -0.43 18.91
C GLN A 146 -14.44 -1.79 18.38
N SER A 147 -13.40 -2.28 19.06
CA SER A 147 -12.58 -3.47 18.80
C SER A 147 -13.29 -4.83 18.80
N ALA A 148 -14.62 -4.87 18.85
CA ALA A 148 -15.42 -6.10 18.80
C ALA A 148 -16.47 -6.12 17.68
N MET A 149 -16.84 -4.96 17.11
CA MET A 149 -18.02 -4.83 16.24
C MET A 149 -17.69 -4.71 14.74
N HIS A 150 -16.41 -4.60 14.38
CA HIS A 150 -15.96 -4.58 12.98
C HIS A 150 -16.28 -5.88 12.22
N LEU A 151 -16.32 -7.01 12.91
CA LEU A 151 -16.62 -8.32 12.31
C LEU A 151 -18.11 -8.45 11.97
N LEU A 152 -18.99 -7.93 12.82
CA LEU A 152 -20.41 -8.23 12.77
C LEU A 152 -21.17 -7.43 11.69
N ASP A 153 -20.81 -6.17 11.45
CA ASP A 153 -21.46 -5.30 10.44
C ASP A 153 -21.18 -5.73 8.98
N LEU A 154 -20.14 -6.53 8.78
CA LEU A 154 -19.74 -7.04 7.48
C LEU A 154 -20.08 -8.53 7.29
N MET A 155 -20.16 -9.30 8.37
CA MET A 155 -20.57 -10.72 8.35
C MET A 155 -22.02 -10.93 7.92
N GLY A 156 -22.86 -9.89 7.90
CA GLY A 156 -24.19 -9.96 7.29
C GLY A 156 -24.19 -10.02 5.75
N PHE A 157 -23.13 -9.53 5.08
CA PHE A 157 -23.08 -9.40 3.61
C PHE A 157 -21.91 -10.09 2.95
N ILE A 158 -20.78 -10.24 3.63
CA ILE A 158 -19.61 -10.90 3.07
C ILE A 158 -19.68 -12.39 3.39
N THR A 159 -19.93 -13.15 2.32
CA THR A 159 -19.76 -14.59 2.20
C THR A 159 -18.40 -15.01 2.75
N ASP A 160 -18.36 -15.49 4.00
CA ASP A 160 -17.34 -16.32 4.69
C ASP A 160 -15.84 -15.93 4.64
N SER A 161 -15.37 -15.06 3.75
CA SER A 161 -13.96 -14.70 3.63
C SER A 161 -13.70 -13.38 2.90
N PHE A 162 -12.83 -12.55 3.47
CA PHE A 162 -12.26 -11.38 2.79
C PHE A 162 -10.88 -11.75 2.22
N ASN A 163 -10.66 -11.46 0.94
CA ASN A 163 -9.39 -11.70 0.28
C ASN A 163 -8.47 -10.48 0.42
N VAL A 164 -7.38 -10.65 1.16
CA VAL A 164 -6.31 -9.67 1.42
C VAL A 164 -5.10 -9.87 0.50
N SER A 165 -5.22 -10.64 -0.57
CA SER A 165 -4.20 -10.71 -1.62
C SER A 165 -3.97 -9.32 -2.21
N HIS A 166 -2.71 -8.91 -2.33
CA HIS A 166 -2.38 -7.56 -2.74
C HIS A 166 -1.01 -7.48 -3.41
N THR A 167 -0.83 -6.42 -4.20
CA THR A 167 0.45 -6.04 -4.79
C THR A 167 0.79 -4.63 -4.35
N ILE A 168 1.94 -4.47 -3.71
CA ILE A 168 2.51 -3.17 -3.37
C ILE A 168 3.30 -2.72 -4.59
N ASN A 169 2.73 -1.79 -5.37
CA ASN A 169 3.40 -1.28 -6.56
C ASN A 169 4.59 -0.39 -6.19
N GLU A 170 4.35 0.55 -5.28
CA GLU A 170 5.34 1.51 -4.78
C GLU A 170 4.98 1.90 -3.35
N LEU A 171 5.97 1.88 -2.46
CA LEU A 171 5.86 2.47 -1.12
C LEU A 171 7.14 3.22 -0.78
N SER A 172 7.01 4.52 -0.49
CA SER A 172 8.14 5.37 -0.15
C SER A 172 7.83 6.33 1.00
N PHE A 173 8.87 6.69 1.75
CA PHE A 173 8.79 7.65 2.86
C PHE A 173 9.57 8.92 2.50
N GLY A 174 8.89 9.92 1.94
CA GLY A 174 9.50 11.19 1.54
C GLY A 174 9.85 11.24 0.06
N ALA A 175 10.91 11.97 -0.30
CA ALA A 175 11.28 12.22 -1.69
C ALA A 175 12.23 11.14 -2.25
N HIS A 176 12.08 10.78 -3.52
CA HIS A 176 13.04 9.89 -4.19
C HIS A 176 14.43 10.54 -4.28
N PHE A 177 15.48 9.72 -4.19
CA PHE A 177 16.87 10.11 -4.42
C PHE A 177 17.60 9.05 -5.26
N PRO A 178 18.65 9.42 -6.01
CA PRO A 178 19.40 8.47 -6.85
C PRO A 178 19.96 7.30 -6.05
N GLY A 179 19.74 6.08 -6.53
CA GLY A 179 20.16 4.85 -5.87
C GLY A 179 19.25 4.38 -4.74
N ALA A 180 18.13 5.06 -4.48
CA ALA A 180 17.13 4.58 -3.54
C ALA A 180 16.50 3.28 -4.04
N VAL A 181 16.46 2.27 -3.17
CA VAL A 181 15.77 0.99 -3.39
C VAL A 181 14.82 0.78 -2.22
N ASN A 182 13.51 0.75 -2.48
CA ASN A 182 12.53 0.47 -1.44
C ASN A 182 12.25 -1.04 -1.40
N PRO A 183 12.32 -1.68 -0.22
CA PRO A 183 12.12 -3.13 -0.09
C PRO A 183 10.75 -3.66 -0.52
N LEU A 184 9.72 -2.82 -0.51
CA LEU A 184 8.33 -3.22 -0.79
C LEU A 184 7.86 -2.87 -2.22
N ASP A 185 8.72 -2.29 -3.05
CA ASP A 185 8.34 -1.98 -4.43
C ASP A 185 8.14 -3.27 -5.24
N LYS A 186 6.98 -3.40 -5.88
CA LYS A 186 6.56 -4.54 -6.71
C LYS A 186 6.43 -5.88 -5.96
N VAL A 187 6.22 -5.86 -4.65
CA VAL A 187 5.96 -7.06 -3.85
C VAL A 187 4.51 -7.51 -4.04
N THR A 188 4.30 -8.80 -4.32
CA THR A 188 2.96 -9.39 -4.46
C THR A 188 2.80 -10.52 -3.45
N ASN A 189 1.72 -10.47 -2.67
CA ASN A 189 1.35 -11.47 -1.70
C ASN A 189 -0.04 -12.02 -2.01
N ILE A 190 -0.12 -13.35 -2.17
CA ILE A 190 -1.37 -14.05 -2.44
C ILE A 190 -1.77 -14.84 -1.20
N GLN A 191 -2.95 -14.54 -0.68
CA GLN A 191 -3.53 -15.22 0.46
C GLN A 191 -3.86 -16.66 0.10
N LYS A 192 -3.51 -17.59 1.00
CA LYS A 192 -3.80 -19.02 0.85
C LYS A 192 -4.92 -19.50 1.78
N ASP A 193 -4.97 -18.96 3.00
CA ASP A 193 -5.93 -19.37 4.02
C ASP A 193 -7.15 -18.45 4.02
N LEU A 194 -8.22 -18.82 4.72
CA LEU A 194 -9.38 -17.93 4.90
C LEU A 194 -9.01 -16.83 5.90
N ASN A 195 -9.43 -15.60 5.61
CA ASN A 195 -9.23 -14.41 6.44
C ASN A 195 -7.76 -14.21 6.87
N GLY A 196 -6.89 -13.79 5.95
CA GLY A 196 -5.49 -13.50 6.27
C GLY A 196 -5.26 -12.11 6.89
N MET A 197 -4.20 -11.96 7.66
CA MET A 197 -3.67 -10.67 8.11
C MET A 197 -2.19 -10.56 7.71
N TYR A 198 -1.87 -9.61 6.84
CA TYR A 198 -0.49 -9.28 6.48
C TYR A 198 -0.02 -8.08 7.30
N GLN A 199 1.14 -8.20 7.92
CA GLN A 199 1.72 -7.16 8.77
C GLN A 199 3.14 -6.85 8.29
N TYR A 200 3.38 -5.58 7.99
CA TYR A 200 4.65 -5.05 7.56
C TYR A 200 5.21 -4.16 8.67
N PHE A 201 6.28 -4.58 9.31
CA PHE A 201 7.01 -3.79 10.31
C PHE A 201 8.12 -3.02 9.62
N ILE A 202 7.90 -1.73 9.43
CA ILE A 202 8.75 -0.80 8.70
C ILE A 202 9.60 0.00 9.69
N LYS A 203 10.91 0.00 9.49
CA LYS A 203 11.86 0.87 10.21
C LYS A 203 12.35 1.96 9.28
N VAL A 204 11.85 3.17 9.49
CA VAL A 204 12.13 4.36 8.67
C VAL A 204 13.42 5.02 9.15
N VAL A 205 14.40 5.17 8.26
CA VAL A 205 15.72 5.73 8.53
C VAL A 205 15.87 7.09 7.85
N PRO A 206 15.92 8.21 8.61
CA PRO A 206 16.17 9.53 8.05
C PRO A 206 17.48 9.55 7.27
N THR A 207 17.43 10.05 6.04
CA THR A 207 18.54 10.04 5.09
C THR A 207 18.74 11.42 4.47
N VAL A 208 19.97 11.89 4.44
CA VAL A 208 20.34 13.12 3.71
C VAL A 208 21.23 12.73 2.55
N TYR A 209 20.77 12.99 1.34
CA TYR A 209 21.54 12.79 0.12
C TYR A 209 22.10 14.13 -0.37
N THR A 210 23.40 14.17 -0.66
CA THR A 210 24.11 15.34 -1.18
C THR A 210 24.66 15.02 -2.57
N ASP A 211 24.15 15.72 -3.58
CA ASP A 211 24.61 15.64 -4.99
C ASP A 211 26.02 16.24 -5.12
N ILE A 212 26.77 15.84 -6.16
CA ILE A 212 28.05 16.43 -6.60
C ILE A 212 28.08 17.98 -6.67
N LYS A 213 26.93 18.64 -6.85
CA LYS A 213 26.75 20.11 -6.85
C LYS A 213 26.51 20.70 -5.45
N GLY A 214 26.49 19.86 -4.40
CA GLY A 214 26.21 20.26 -3.03
C GLY A 214 24.72 20.42 -2.70
N ARG A 215 23.80 20.07 -3.61
CA ARG A 215 22.34 20.10 -3.34
C ARG A 215 21.99 18.99 -2.35
N LYS A 216 21.27 19.35 -1.29
CA LYS A 216 20.86 18.41 -0.23
C LYS A 216 19.38 18.04 -0.35
N ILE A 217 19.09 16.75 -0.32
CA ILE A 217 17.74 16.19 -0.27
C ILE A 217 17.58 15.52 1.09
N SER A 218 16.63 16.02 1.89
CA SER A 218 16.24 15.37 3.15
C SER A 218 15.08 14.42 2.86
N THR A 219 15.32 13.13 3.04
CA THR A 219 14.36 12.07 2.74
C THR A 219 14.51 10.91 3.73
N ASN A 220 13.89 9.76 3.46
CA ASN A 220 14.04 8.57 4.27
C ASN A 220 14.30 7.34 3.38
N GLN A 221 14.92 6.36 4.00
CA GLN A 221 14.94 4.98 3.53
C GLN A 221 14.18 4.13 4.54
N PHE A 222 13.92 2.88 4.23
CA PHE A 222 13.36 1.98 5.23
C PHE A 222 13.80 0.54 5.02
N SER A 223 13.77 -0.23 6.10
CA SER A 223 13.77 -1.69 6.06
C SER A 223 12.40 -2.22 6.48
N VAL A 224 12.11 -3.46 6.10
CA VAL A 224 10.82 -4.10 6.39
C VAL A 224 11.02 -5.50 6.95
N THR A 225 10.14 -5.91 7.85
CA THR A 225 9.93 -7.30 8.25
C THR A 225 8.48 -7.65 8.03
N GLU A 226 8.22 -8.72 7.28
CA GLU A 226 6.89 -9.24 7.03
C GLU A 226 6.48 -10.28 8.07
N HIS A 227 5.20 -10.26 8.43
CA HIS A 227 4.56 -11.28 9.22
C HIS A 227 3.16 -11.55 8.66
N TYR A 228 2.80 -12.83 8.51
CA TYR A 228 1.47 -13.24 8.06
C TYR A 228 0.82 -14.09 9.14
N THR A 229 -0.45 -13.80 9.43
CA THR A 229 -1.26 -14.55 10.39
C THR A 229 -2.51 -15.07 9.68
N ALA A 230 -2.74 -16.38 9.76
CA ALA A 230 -3.94 -17.02 9.22
C ALA A 230 -5.16 -16.80 10.14
N GLY A 231 -6.36 -16.78 9.57
CA GLY A 231 -7.59 -16.33 10.22
C GLY A 231 -8.23 -17.24 11.28
N ASP A 232 -7.48 -18.19 11.82
CA ASP A 232 -7.99 -19.16 12.82
C ASP A 232 -7.96 -18.60 14.27
N HIS A 233 -8.01 -17.27 14.42
CA HIS A 233 -7.68 -16.58 15.68
C HIS A 233 -8.89 -15.85 16.30
N GLY A 234 -10.00 -16.56 16.45
CA GLY A 234 -11.11 -16.16 17.33
C GLY A 234 -11.81 -14.84 16.98
N PRO A 235 -12.76 -14.39 17.84
CA PRO A 235 -13.71 -13.32 17.52
C PRO A 235 -13.11 -11.90 17.53
N ARG A 236 -11.79 -11.72 17.65
CA ARG A 236 -11.12 -10.40 17.61
C ARG A 236 -10.14 -10.25 16.44
N PHE A 237 -10.08 -11.23 15.55
CA PHE A 237 -9.20 -11.19 14.40
C PHE A 237 -9.81 -10.34 13.28
N VAL A 238 -9.07 -9.32 12.82
CA VAL A 238 -9.51 -8.45 11.72
C VAL A 238 -8.63 -8.73 10.50
N PRO A 239 -9.16 -9.36 9.43
CA PRO A 239 -8.38 -9.56 8.21
C PRO A 239 -8.06 -8.20 7.58
N GLY A 240 -6.83 -8.06 7.09
CA GLY A 240 -6.39 -6.82 6.48
C GLY A 240 -4.90 -6.79 6.18
N VAL A 241 -4.45 -5.66 5.65
CA VAL A 241 -3.05 -5.38 5.34
C VAL A 241 -2.59 -4.21 6.20
N PHE A 242 -1.66 -4.45 7.12
CA PHE A 242 -1.23 -3.51 8.15
C PHE A 242 0.23 -3.11 7.95
N PHE A 243 0.52 -1.82 8.03
CA PHE A 243 1.85 -1.25 7.92
C PHE A 243 2.17 -0.51 9.21
N PHE A 244 3.01 -1.10 10.04
CA PHE A 244 3.49 -0.49 11.28
C PHE A 244 4.83 0.19 10.96
N TYR A 245 4.91 1.50 11.14
CA TYR A 245 6.14 2.24 10.88
C TYR A 245 6.69 2.86 12.17
N ASP A 246 8.01 2.85 12.29
CA ASP A 246 8.72 3.44 13.41
C ASP A 246 10.01 4.10 12.93
N LEU A 247 10.38 5.21 13.56
CA LEU A 247 11.52 6.03 13.15
C LEU A 247 12.79 5.57 13.86
N SER A 248 13.80 5.24 13.07
CA SER A 248 15.13 4.92 13.57
C SER A 248 15.79 6.16 14.19
N PRO A 249 16.45 6.02 15.35
CA PRO A 249 17.23 7.10 15.95
C PRO A 249 18.53 7.40 15.16
N ILE A 250 18.86 6.62 14.15
CA ILE A 250 20.08 6.75 13.34
C ILE A 250 19.77 7.50 12.03
N LYS A 251 20.69 8.37 11.62
CA LYS A 251 20.61 9.12 10.36
C LYS A 251 21.73 8.73 9.41
N VAL A 252 21.39 8.45 8.17
CA VAL A 252 22.34 8.14 7.09
C VAL A 252 22.62 9.38 6.25
N LYS A 253 23.88 9.59 5.87
CA LYS A 253 24.29 10.67 4.96
C LYS A 253 24.98 10.07 3.75
N PHE A 254 24.42 10.29 2.58
CA PHE A 254 25.07 9.99 1.31
C PHE A 254 25.63 11.27 0.71
N SER A 255 26.88 11.21 0.27
CA SER A 255 27.54 12.30 -0.45
C SER A 255 28.10 11.74 -1.74
N GLU A 256 27.63 12.25 -2.87
CA GLU A 256 28.26 11.95 -4.15
C GLU A 256 29.49 12.83 -4.32
N GLU A 257 30.63 12.19 -4.52
CA GLU A 257 31.88 12.85 -4.80
C GLU A 257 32.36 12.48 -6.19
N ARG A 258 32.96 13.45 -6.88
CA ARG A 258 33.68 13.17 -8.12
C ARG A 258 35.11 12.79 -7.77
N PRO A 259 35.67 11.74 -8.39
CA PRO A 259 37.09 11.45 -8.24
C PRO A 259 37.91 12.67 -8.67
N SER A 260 39.01 12.92 -7.98
CA SER A 260 39.89 14.05 -8.28
C SER A 260 40.56 13.87 -9.64
N PHE A 261 40.90 14.97 -10.31
CA PHE A 261 41.66 14.93 -11.56
C PHE A 261 43.00 14.21 -11.40
N LEU A 262 43.62 14.32 -10.21
CA LEU A 262 44.85 13.58 -9.89
C LEU A 262 44.62 12.08 -9.90
N HIS A 263 43.49 11.59 -9.39
CA HIS A 263 43.15 10.17 -9.44
C HIS A 263 43.00 9.66 -10.89
N PHE A 264 42.47 10.50 -11.78
CA PHE A 264 42.45 10.19 -13.21
C PHE A 264 43.86 10.13 -13.79
N LEU A 265 44.72 11.11 -13.50
CA LEU A 265 46.09 11.16 -14.00
C LEU A 265 46.92 9.98 -13.50
N THR A 266 46.81 9.62 -12.22
CA THR A 266 47.50 8.44 -11.67
C THR A 266 47.06 7.17 -12.36
N ASN A 267 45.76 7.03 -12.68
CA ASN A 267 45.26 5.87 -13.43
C ASN A 267 45.81 5.82 -14.86
N VAL A 268 45.89 6.97 -15.55
CA VAL A 268 46.48 7.03 -16.90
C VAL A 268 47.97 6.64 -16.86
N CYS A 269 48.73 7.21 -15.92
CA CYS A 269 50.14 6.86 -15.74
C CYS A 269 50.33 5.37 -15.41
N ALA A 270 49.46 4.80 -14.56
CA ALA A 270 49.49 3.38 -14.23
C ALA A 270 49.23 2.49 -15.46
N ILE A 271 48.26 2.85 -16.31
CA ILE A 271 47.97 2.12 -17.54
C ILE A 271 49.15 2.21 -18.51
N VAL A 272 49.68 3.41 -18.77
CA VAL A 272 50.81 3.61 -19.70
C VAL A 272 52.07 2.91 -19.19
N GLY A 273 52.38 3.06 -17.90
CA GLY A 273 53.51 2.39 -17.24
C GLY A 273 53.37 0.88 -17.30
N GLY A 274 52.18 0.34 -17.01
CA GLY A 274 51.89 -1.09 -17.10
C GLY A 274 52.09 -1.65 -18.51
N VAL A 275 51.59 -0.94 -19.54
CA VAL A 275 51.78 -1.34 -20.95
C VAL A 275 53.27 -1.31 -21.32
N TYR A 276 54.01 -0.27 -20.94
CA TYR A 276 55.44 -0.17 -21.23
C TYR A 276 56.25 -1.27 -20.53
N SER A 277 55.96 -1.57 -19.27
CA SER A 277 56.61 -2.66 -18.52
C SER A 277 56.33 -4.02 -19.16
N ILE A 278 55.08 -4.31 -19.55
CA ILE A 278 54.73 -5.57 -20.20
C ILE A 278 55.41 -5.69 -21.57
N ALA A 279 55.41 -4.63 -22.37
CA ALA A 279 56.09 -4.60 -23.67
C ALA A 279 57.60 -4.87 -23.51
N GLY A 280 58.25 -4.24 -22.53
CA GLY A 280 59.68 -4.46 -22.25
C GLY A 280 60.01 -5.87 -21.79
N ILE A 281 59.15 -6.51 -21.00
CA ILE A 281 59.32 -7.92 -20.61
C ILE A 281 59.21 -8.82 -21.84
N ILE A 282 58.19 -8.62 -22.69
CA ILE A 282 58.00 -9.41 -23.91
C ILE A 282 59.20 -9.27 -24.85
N ASP A 283 59.64 -8.04 -25.11
CA ASP A 283 60.78 -7.76 -25.99
C ASP A 283 62.07 -8.43 -25.46
N SER A 284 62.34 -8.33 -24.16
CA SER A 284 63.48 -8.97 -23.52
C SER A 284 63.42 -10.51 -23.65
N PHE A 285 62.24 -11.12 -23.42
CA PHE A 285 62.03 -12.54 -23.60
C PHE A 285 62.28 -12.98 -25.06
N VAL A 286 61.77 -12.23 -26.03
CA VAL A 286 61.95 -12.53 -27.46
C VAL A 286 63.42 -12.38 -27.86
N TYR A 287 64.08 -11.30 -27.45
CA TYR A 287 65.49 -11.04 -27.77
C TYR A 287 66.42 -12.11 -27.17
N HIS A 288 66.26 -12.43 -25.89
CA HIS A 288 67.05 -13.48 -25.24
C HIS A 288 66.72 -14.86 -25.78
N GLY A 289 65.46 -15.14 -26.09
CA GLY A 289 65.03 -16.38 -26.74
C GLY A 289 65.69 -16.55 -28.11
N HIS A 290 65.60 -15.55 -28.98
CA HIS A 290 66.22 -15.56 -30.32
C HIS A 290 67.74 -15.73 -30.23
N ARG A 291 68.42 -15.00 -29.33
CA ARG A 291 69.87 -15.11 -29.15
C ARG A 291 70.30 -16.46 -28.60
N ALA A 292 69.54 -17.05 -27.67
CA ALA A 292 69.81 -18.38 -27.13
C ALA A 292 69.63 -19.47 -28.20
N ILE A 293 68.58 -19.38 -29.03
CA ILE A 293 68.35 -20.29 -30.15
C ILE A 293 69.48 -20.16 -31.18
N LYS A 294 69.82 -18.93 -31.60
CA LYS A 294 70.93 -18.70 -32.54
C LYS A 294 72.26 -19.27 -32.03
N LYS A 295 72.58 -19.05 -30.76
CA LYS A 295 73.80 -19.60 -30.12
C LYS A 295 73.77 -21.13 -30.06
N LYS A 296 72.61 -21.75 -29.80
CA LYS A 296 72.46 -23.22 -29.86
C LYS A 296 72.60 -23.76 -31.29
N MET A 297 72.19 -22.99 -32.30
CA MET A 297 72.32 -23.30 -33.72
C MET A 297 73.79 -23.25 -34.16
N GLU A 298 74.52 -22.20 -33.77
CA GLU A 298 75.96 -22.04 -34.05
C GLU A 298 76.82 -23.11 -33.37
N LEU A 299 76.38 -23.65 -32.23
CA LEU A 299 77.04 -24.76 -31.53
C LEU A 299 76.62 -26.15 -32.04
N GLY A 300 75.81 -26.24 -33.09
CA GLY A 300 75.40 -27.52 -33.70
C GLY A 300 74.48 -28.40 -32.83
N LYS A 301 73.88 -27.85 -31.78
CA LYS A 301 73.05 -28.60 -30.80
C LYS A 301 71.54 -28.54 -31.08
N LEU A 302 71.15 -28.19 -32.31
CA LEU A 302 69.76 -28.13 -32.77
C LEU A 302 69.46 -29.21 -33.83
N SER A 303 70.15 -30.36 -33.73
CA SER A 303 69.72 -31.64 -34.31
C SER A 303 69.14 -32.53 -33.23
#